data_AF-A0AAE2W6H7-F1
#
_entry.id   AF-A0AAE2W6H7-F1
#
_cell.length_a   1.000
_cell.length_b   1.000
_cell.length_c   1.000
_cell.angle_alpha   90.00
_cell.angle_beta   90.00
_cell.angle_gamma   90.00
#
_symmetry.space_group_name_H-M   'P 1'
#
loop_
_entity.id
_entity.type
_entity.pdbx_description
1 polymer ?
#
loop_
_entity_poly.entity_id
_entity_poly.type
_entity_poly.pdbx_seq_one_letter_code
_entity_poly.pdbx_strand_id
1 'polypeptide(L)'
;MLGGVDSAADVSEPTGRLTFRTVYGGPDVPGEWIAAVTRMKRRLGGLRFSYDLDVLLHVGGSISSTDGPTGLRNPRVSVAKRSVTAQIHIGRADVETAEDPDAFVRETVARAVGELIERIAAKDGGVDAAAEESKLGILAGAEGD
;
A
#
# COMPACT_ATOMS: atom_id res chain seq x y z
N MET A 1 -5.88 -13.23 -49.14
CA MET A 1 -5.05 -13.50 -47.95
C MET A 1 -4.61 -12.15 -47.41
N LEU A 2 -5.42 -11.54 -46.54
CA LEU A 2 -5.13 -10.23 -45.94
C LEU A 2 -4.67 -10.50 -44.51
N GLY A 3 -3.37 -10.35 -44.29
CA GLY A 3 -2.74 -10.47 -42.98
C GLY A 3 -2.56 -9.11 -42.32
N GLY A 4 -2.66 -9.12 -40.99
CA GLY A 4 -2.07 -8.11 -40.10
C GLY A 4 -2.90 -6.85 -39.88
N VAL A 5 -3.61 -6.80 -38.75
CA VAL A 5 -3.09 -6.13 -37.55
C VAL A 5 -3.78 -6.78 -36.33
N ASP A 6 -3.09 -7.72 -35.71
CA ASP A 6 -3.37 -8.00 -34.29
C ASP A 6 -3.07 -6.70 -33.56
N SER A 7 -4.14 -6.06 -33.08
CA SER A 7 -4.03 -4.95 -32.14
C SER A 7 -3.51 -5.55 -30.84
N ALA A 8 -2.20 -5.74 -30.76
CA ALA A 8 -1.52 -5.94 -29.50
C ALA A 8 -1.87 -4.70 -28.68
N ALA A 9 -2.82 -4.85 -27.75
CA ALA A 9 -3.05 -3.87 -26.72
C ALA A 9 -1.67 -3.51 -26.18
N ASP A 10 -1.31 -2.24 -26.25
CA ASP A 10 -0.12 -1.70 -25.62
C ASP A 10 -0.25 -2.03 -24.14
N VAL A 11 0.28 -3.18 -23.73
CA VAL A 11 0.42 -3.54 -22.32
C VAL A 11 1.57 -2.65 -21.86
N SER A 12 1.26 -1.37 -21.65
CA SER A 12 2.23 -0.41 -21.14
C SER A 12 2.80 -1.01 -19.87
N GLU A 13 4.11 -1.19 -19.83
CA GLU A 13 4.76 -1.78 -18.66
C GLU A 13 4.36 -0.99 -17.40
N PRO A 14 4.05 -1.66 -16.27
CA PRO A 14 3.64 -0.98 -15.06
C PRO A 14 4.77 -0.04 -14.60
N THR A 15 4.53 1.26 -14.70
CA THR A 15 5.49 2.30 -14.28
C THR A 15 5.12 2.92 -12.94
N GLY A 16 3.87 2.76 -12.52
CA GLY A 16 3.31 3.34 -11.30
C GLY A 16 4.05 2.89 -10.05
N ARG A 17 4.15 3.79 -9.07
CA ARG A 17 4.85 3.52 -7.80
C ARG A 17 3.94 3.71 -6.61
N LEU A 18 4.28 3.01 -5.53
CA LEU A 18 3.68 3.23 -4.22
C LEU A 18 4.55 4.23 -3.43
N THR A 19 3.97 5.39 -3.12
CA THR A 19 4.60 6.46 -2.34
C THR A 19 3.93 6.53 -0.97
N PHE A 20 4.74 6.48 0.10
CA PHE A 20 4.26 6.68 1.46
C PHE A 20 4.77 7.98 2.07
N ARG A 21 3.82 8.86 2.40
CA ARG A 21 4.03 9.88 3.42
C ARG A 21 3.64 9.30 4.77
N THR A 22 4.41 9.58 5.83
CA THR A 22 4.09 9.09 7.17
C THR A 22 3.95 10.25 8.13
N VAL A 23 2.90 10.19 8.95
CA VAL A 23 2.67 11.08 10.07
C VAL A 23 2.66 10.22 11.34
N TYR A 24 3.46 10.61 12.32
CA TYR A 24 3.46 10.01 13.65
C TYR A 24 2.65 10.91 14.57
N GLY A 25 1.69 10.31 15.27
CA GLY A 25 0.70 11.02 16.08
C GLY A 25 1.21 11.50 17.42
N GLY A 26 2.51 11.61 17.63
CA GLY A 26 3.13 12.04 18.89
C GLY A 26 4.61 11.69 18.95
N PRO A 27 5.37 12.30 19.88
CA PRO A 27 6.79 11.97 20.09
C PRO A 27 6.99 10.64 20.82
N ASP A 28 5.93 10.05 21.34
CA ASP A 28 5.89 8.83 22.15
C ASP A 28 5.74 7.54 21.32
N VAL A 29 5.59 7.64 19.99
CA VAL A 29 5.57 6.45 19.13
C VAL A 29 6.90 5.69 19.29
N PRO A 30 6.89 4.41 19.68
CA PRO A 30 8.11 3.67 19.93
C PRO A 30 9.03 3.58 18.70
N GLY A 31 10.33 3.54 18.95
CA GLY A 31 11.33 3.52 17.87
C GLY A 31 11.20 2.30 16.95
N GLU A 32 10.79 1.15 17.48
CA GLU A 32 10.54 -0.05 16.69
C GLU A 32 9.41 0.13 15.65
N TRP A 33 8.38 0.93 15.93
CA TRP A 33 7.34 1.27 14.96
C TRP A 33 7.86 2.15 13.83
N ILE A 34 8.72 3.12 14.15
CA ILE A 34 9.39 3.96 13.15
C ILE A 34 10.28 3.08 12.24
N ALA A 35 11.03 2.15 12.84
CA ALA A 35 11.88 1.21 12.12
C ALA A 35 11.09 0.26 11.23
N ALA A 36 9.99 -0.33 11.74
CA ALA A 36 9.09 -1.20 11.01
C ALA A 36 8.50 -0.50 9.78
N VAL A 37 7.96 0.71 9.96
CA VAL A 37 7.45 1.53 8.84
C VAL A 37 8.56 1.84 7.82
N THR A 38 9.77 2.15 8.29
CA THR A 38 10.89 2.45 7.39
C THR A 38 11.29 1.22 6.58
N ARG A 39 11.40 0.04 7.20
CA ARG A 39 11.65 -1.23 6.48
C ARG A 39 10.55 -1.53 5.47
N MET A 40 9.29 -1.33 5.87
CA MET A 40 8.13 -1.50 5.01
C MET A 40 8.22 -0.61 3.75
N LYS A 41 8.52 0.68 3.92
CA LYS A 41 8.71 1.61 2.78
C LYS A 41 9.82 1.16 1.84
N ARG A 42 10.95 0.67 2.36
CA ARG A 42 12.06 0.17 1.53
C ARG A 42 11.65 -1.04 0.71
N ARG A 43 10.98 -2.02 1.33
CA ARG A 43 10.46 -3.22 0.65
C ARG A 43 9.52 -2.83 -0.51
N LEU A 44 8.61 -1.88 -0.27
CA LEU A 44 7.62 -1.46 -1.27
C LEU A 44 8.18 -0.54 -2.36
N GLY A 45 9.25 0.23 -2.09
CA GLY A 45 9.85 1.14 -3.09
C GLY A 45 10.39 0.43 -4.34
N GLY A 46 10.67 -0.87 -4.23
CA GLY A 46 11.09 -1.71 -5.35
C GLY A 46 9.95 -2.15 -6.27
N LEU A 47 8.69 -2.09 -5.81
CA LEU A 47 7.55 -2.59 -6.57
C LEU A 47 7.07 -1.58 -7.61
N ARG A 48 6.48 -2.12 -8.68
CA ARG A 48 5.83 -1.36 -9.75
C ARG A 48 4.42 -1.83 -9.95
N PHE A 49 3.49 -0.88 -10.01
CA PHE A 49 2.06 -1.12 -10.12
C PHE A 49 1.52 -0.50 -11.41
N SER A 50 0.36 -0.96 -11.86
CA SER A 50 -0.35 -0.36 -13.00
C SER A 50 -0.82 1.09 -12.74
N TYR A 51 -0.86 1.51 -11.47
CA TYR A 51 -1.26 2.85 -11.02
C TYR A 51 -0.20 3.42 -10.07
N ASP A 52 -0.12 4.75 -9.99
CA ASP A 52 0.56 5.43 -8.89
C ASP A 52 -0.32 5.38 -7.63
N LEU A 53 0.22 4.88 -6.53
CA LEU A 53 -0.46 4.81 -5.24
C LEU A 53 0.17 5.84 -4.29
N ASP A 54 -0.51 6.95 -4.03
CA ASP A 54 -0.11 7.97 -3.06
C ASP A 54 -0.86 7.74 -1.74
N VAL A 55 -0.14 7.18 -0.77
CA VAL A 55 -0.71 6.75 0.50
C VAL A 55 -0.13 7.56 1.65
N LEU A 56 -1.01 8.14 2.46
CA LEU A 56 -0.65 8.73 3.75
C LEU A 56 -0.82 7.69 4.85
N LEU A 57 0.28 7.25 5.46
CA LEU A 57 0.28 6.39 6.63
C LEU A 57 0.28 7.23 7.91
N HIS A 58 -0.73 7.07 8.75
CA HIS A 58 -0.82 7.72 10.05
C HIS A 58 -0.66 6.66 11.14
N VAL A 59 0.38 6.80 11.95
CA VAL A 59 0.63 5.96 13.13
C VAL A 59 0.19 6.72 14.37
N GLY A 60 -0.76 6.18 15.12
CA GLY A 60 -1.32 6.81 16.31
C GLY A 60 -0.28 7.03 17.41
N GLY A 61 -0.42 8.14 18.14
CA GLY A 61 0.41 8.49 19.30
C GLY A 61 -0.34 9.39 20.28
N SER A 62 0.36 9.98 21.23
CA SER A 62 -0.25 10.80 22.31
C SER A 62 -1.01 12.04 21.85
N ILE A 63 -0.63 12.66 20.72
CA ILE A 63 -1.21 13.92 20.21
C ILE A 63 -2.40 13.64 19.29
N SER A 64 -2.29 12.64 18.43
CA SER A 64 -3.39 12.17 17.59
C SER A 64 -3.49 10.66 17.71
N SER A 65 -4.50 10.20 18.44
CA SER A 65 -5.08 8.89 18.19
C SER A 65 -5.74 8.96 16.82
N THR A 66 -5.36 8.08 15.89
CA THR A 66 -6.26 7.81 14.77
C THR A 66 -7.52 7.21 15.37
N ASP A 67 -8.57 8.02 15.51
CA ASP A 67 -9.83 7.60 16.10
C ASP A 67 -10.51 6.58 15.16
N GLY A 68 -10.63 5.33 15.63
CA GLY A 68 -11.23 4.22 14.89
C GLY A 68 -10.27 3.07 14.57
N PRO A 69 -10.78 2.00 13.95
CA PRO A 69 -10.02 0.76 13.77
C PRO A 69 -8.89 0.92 12.74
N THR A 70 -7.77 0.22 12.94
CA THR A 70 -6.66 0.19 11.98
C THR A 70 -7.11 -0.23 10.58
N GLY A 71 -6.65 0.49 9.55
CA GLY A 71 -6.84 0.11 8.16
C GLY A 71 -6.98 1.26 7.19
N LEU A 72 -7.48 0.91 6.00
CA LEU A 72 -7.64 1.82 4.88
C LEU A 72 -8.76 2.85 5.12
N ARG A 73 -8.51 4.09 4.68
CA ARG A 73 -9.40 5.24 4.79
C ARG A 73 -9.37 6.07 3.52
N ASN A 74 -10.54 6.60 3.16
CA ASN A 74 -10.73 7.54 2.05
C ASN A 74 -10.05 7.14 0.71
N PRO A 75 -10.16 5.89 0.24
CA PRO A 75 -9.57 5.50 -1.04
C PRO A 75 -10.26 6.20 -2.21
N ARG A 76 -9.48 6.82 -3.09
CA ARG A 76 -9.96 7.51 -4.28
C ARG A 76 -9.13 7.11 -5.49
N VAL A 77 -9.79 6.48 -6.46
CA VAL A 77 -9.18 6.03 -7.72
C VAL A 77 -9.52 7.01 -8.83
N SER A 78 -8.51 7.46 -9.57
CA SER A 78 -8.64 8.25 -10.79
C SER A 78 -8.07 7.46 -11.97
N VAL A 79 -8.95 6.89 -12.79
CA VAL A 79 -8.58 6.13 -14.00
C VAL A 79 -7.87 7.02 -15.00
N ALA A 80 -8.39 8.23 -15.24
CA ALA A 80 -7.81 9.20 -16.17
C ALA A 80 -6.37 9.60 -15.82
N LYS A 81 -6.04 9.66 -14.52
CA LYS A 81 -4.69 10.00 -14.04
C LYS A 81 -3.81 8.78 -13.76
N ARG A 82 -4.34 7.56 -13.90
CA ARG A 82 -3.69 6.31 -13.48
C ARG A 82 -3.14 6.41 -12.05
N SER A 83 -3.92 7.02 -11.15
CA SER A 83 -3.49 7.27 -9.77
C SER A 83 -4.55 6.92 -8.73
N VAL A 84 -4.11 6.52 -7.54
CA VAL A 84 -4.93 6.27 -6.36
C VAL A 84 -4.37 7.05 -5.18
N THR A 85 -5.25 7.73 -4.45
CA THR A 85 -4.91 8.37 -3.17
C THR A 85 -5.65 7.69 -2.04
N ALA A 86 -4.99 7.43 -0.91
CA ALA A 86 -5.65 6.88 0.27
C ALA A 86 -4.91 7.23 1.56
N GLN A 87 -5.53 6.90 2.68
CA GLN A 87 -4.89 6.94 3.98
C GLN A 87 -4.91 5.54 4.61
N ILE A 88 -3.86 5.19 5.34
CA ILE A 88 -3.83 4.02 6.21
C ILE A 88 -3.66 4.53 7.62
N HIS A 89 -4.56 4.14 8.52
CA HIS A 89 -4.50 4.50 9.94
C HIS A 89 -4.05 3.28 10.73
N ILE A 90 -3.05 3.45 11.59
CA ILE A 90 -2.65 2.49 12.61
C ILE A 90 -3.05 3.09 13.97
N GLY A 91 -4.04 2.48 14.61
CA GLY A 91 -4.61 2.87 15.89
C GLY A 91 -3.57 2.92 16.99
N ARG A 92 -3.70 3.89 17.91
CA ARG A 92 -2.82 3.98 19.08
C ARG A 92 -2.87 2.71 19.94
N ALA A 93 -4.06 2.13 20.14
CA ALA A 93 -4.20 0.89 20.89
C ALA A 93 -3.36 -0.24 20.28
N ASP A 94 -3.39 -0.38 18.94
CA ASP A 94 -2.56 -1.37 18.25
C ASP A 94 -1.06 -1.08 18.40
N VAL A 95 -0.67 0.21 18.39
CA VAL A 95 0.71 0.63 18.67
C VAL A 95 1.17 0.20 20.05
N GLU A 96 0.29 0.29 21.05
CA GLU A 96 0.58 -0.04 22.45
C GLU A 96 0.54 -1.55 22.73
N THR A 97 -0.23 -2.33 21.95
CA THR A 97 -0.48 -3.75 22.27
C THR A 97 0.14 -4.75 21.29
N ALA A 98 0.55 -4.35 20.09
CA ALA A 98 1.11 -5.31 19.13
C ALA A 98 2.50 -5.78 19.59
N GLU A 99 2.67 -7.09 19.69
CA GLU A 99 3.92 -7.73 20.13
C GLU A 99 5.02 -7.64 19.06
N ASP A 100 4.63 -7.63 17.79
CA ASP A 100 5.53 -7.53 16.63
C ASP A 100 5.09 -6.39 15.70
N PRO A 101 5.68 -5.19 15.84
CA PRO A 101 5.39 -4.05 14.98
C PRO A 101 5.72 -4.28 13.50
N ASP A 102 6.72 -5.11 13.18
CA ASP A 102 7.08 -5.40 11.80
C ASP A 102 6.02 -6.24 11.11
N ALA A 103 5.61 -7.33 11.74
CA ALA A 103 4.51 -8.16 11.25
C ALA A 103 3.22 -7.34 11.14
N PHE A 104 2.90 -6.55 12.16
CA PHE A 104 1.68 -5.74 12.18
C PHE A 104 1.64 -4.69 11.05
N VAL A 105 2.70 -3.90 10.90
CA VAL A 105 2.79 -2.88 9.85
C VAL A 105 2.71 -3.54 8.48
N ARG A 106 3.41 -4.66 8.31
CA ARG A 106 3.41 -5.43 7.07
C ARG A 106 2.01 -5.89 6.69
N GLU A 107 1.32 -6.58 7.58
CA GLU A 107 -0.01 -7.12 7.32
C GLU A 107 -1.03 -6.03 7.07
N THR A 108 -0.99 -4.96 7.86
CA THR A 108 -1.87 -3.79 7.70
C THR A 108 -1.68 -3.14 6.33
N VAL A 109 -0.43 -2.91 5.93
CA VAL A 109 -0.13 -2.29 4.63
C VAL A 109 -0.46 -3.23 3.48
N ALA A 110 -0.11 -4.52 3.56
CA ALA A 110 -0.42 -5.51 2.52
C ALA A 110 -1.93 -5.59 2.27
N ARG A 111 -2.72 -5.72 3.33
CA ARG A 111 -4.18 -5.74 3.26
C ARG A 111 -4.74 -4.46 2.65
N ALA A 112 -4.28 -3.31 3.12
CA ALA A 112 -4.76 -2.01 2.62
C ALA A 112 -4.39 -1.79 1.14
N VAL A 113 -3.21 -2.23 0.69
CA VAL A 113 -2.81 -2.12 -0.72
C VAL A 113 -3.58 -3.12 -1.60
N GLY A 114 -3.80 -4.35 -1.15
CA GLY A 114 -4.68 -5.31 -1.83
C GLY A 114 -6.09 -4.74 -2.02
N GLU A 115 -6.66 -4.17 -0.96
CA GLU A 115 -7.92 -3.44 -0.99
C GLU A 115 -7.94 -2.25 -1.98
N LEU A 116 -6.81 -1.60 -2.25
CA LEU A 116 -6.70 -0.56 -3.28
C LEU A 116 -6.66 -1.16 -4.69
N ILE A 117 -5.93 -2.26 -4.87
CA ILE A 117 -5.83 -3.00 -6.14
C ILE A 117 -7.22 -3.48 -6.59
N GLU A 118 -7.99 -4.10 -5.69
CA GLU A 118 -9.37 -4.53 -5.96
C GLU A 118 -10.24 -3.35 -6.43
N ARG A 119 -10.12 -2.18 -5.78
CA ARG A 119 -10.86 -0.97 -6.14
C ARG A 119 -10.43 -0.38 -7.49
N ILE A 120 -9.16 -0.54 -7.86
CA ILE A 120 -8.66 -0.16 -9.19
C ILE A 120 -9.30 -1.07 -10.23
N ALA A 121 -9.18 -2.38 -10.07
CA ALA A 121 -9.70 -3.37 -11.02
C ALA A 121 -11.22 -3.26 -11.20
N ALA A 122 -11.96 -2.94 -10.13
CA ALA A 122 -13.39 -2.67 -10.20
C ALA A 122 -13.76 -1.44 -11.05
N LYS A 123 -12.85 -0.48 -11.22
CA LYS A 123 -13.05 0.76 -12.00
C LYS A 123 -12.38 0.73 -13.37
N ASP A 124 -11.40 -0.15 -13.56
CA ASP A 124 -10.60 -0.28 -14.75
C ASP A 124 -10.38 -1.77 -15.06
N GLY A 125 -11.23 -2.31 -15.93
CA GLY A 125 -11.19 -3.73 -16.31
C GLY A 125 -9.93 -4.13 -17.10
N GLY A 126 -9.05 -3.20 -17.45
CA GLY A 126 -7.73 -3.50 -18.03
C GLY A 126 -6.68 -3.89 -16.98
N VAL A 127 -6.98 -3.80 -15.68
CA VAL A 127 -6.06 -4.15 -14.60
C VAL A 127 -6.33 -5.56 -14.10
N ASP A 128 -5.32 -6.42 -14.17
CA ASP A 128 -5.33 -7.74 -13.54
C ASP A 128 -5.00 -7.61 -12.04
N ALA A 129 -6.04 -7.69 -11.19
CA ALA A 129 -5.89 -7.59 -9.74
C ALA A 129 -5.00 -8.70 -9.17
N ALA A 130 -5.09 -9.93 -9.68
CA ALA A 130 -4.30 -11.05 -9.15
C ALA A 130 -2.82 -10.86 -9.48
N ALA A 131 -2.50 -10.38 -10.68
CA ALA A 131 -1.12 -10.04 -11.06
C ALA A 131 -0.56 -8.92 -10.18
N GLU A 132 -1.34 -7.88 -9.88
CA GLU A 132 -0.94 -6.79 -8.99
C GLU A 132 -0.77 -7.26 -7.52
N GLU A 133 -1.69 -8.07 -7.00
CA GLU A 133 -1.64 -8.62 -5.64
C GLU A 133 -0.45 -9.56 -5.44
N SER A 134 -0.10 -10.35 -6.45
CA SER A 134 1.05 -11.27 -6.39
C SER A 134 2.36 -10.55 -6.06
N LYS A 135 2.49 -9.27 -6.44
CA LYS A 135 3.65 -8.42 -6.15
C LYS A 135 3.80 -8.17 -4.65
N LEU A 136 2.71 -8.20 -3.89
CA LEU A 136 2.73 -8.07 -2.43
C LEU A 136 3.28 -9.34 -1.74
N GLY A 137 3.46 -10.44 -2.48
CA GLY A 137 4.10 -11.66 -1.97
C GLY A 137 5.51 -11.42 -1.41
N ILE A 138 6.22 -10.37 -1.86
CA ILE A 138 7.53 -9.98 -1.30
C ILE A 138 7.44 -9.58 0.18
N LEU A 139 6.25 -9.25 0.66
CA LEU A 139 6.01 -8.90 2.05
C LEU A 139 5.98 -10.16 2.92
N ALA A 140 5.47 -11.28 2.40
CA ALA A 140 5.39 -12.53 3.14
C ALA A 140 6.76 -13.15 3.49
N GLY A 141 7.84 -12.72 2.83
CA GLY A 141 9.20 -13.21 3.08
C GLY A 141 9.75 -12.78 4.45
N ALA A 142 10.10 -13.78 5.26
CA ALA A 142 10.85 -13.64 6.51
C ALA A 142 12.23 -13.00 6.26
N GLU A 143 12.74 -12.28 7.27
CA GLU A 143 14.12 -11.81 7.31
C GLU A 143 15.08 -12.98 7.07
N GLY A 144 15.91 -12.83 6.04
CA GLY A 144 17.02 -13.72 5.74
C GLY A 144 18.20 -12.89 5.28
N ASP A 145 18.87 -12.26 6.23
CA ASP A 145 20.33 -12.12 6.32
C ASP A 145 20.73 -11.58 7.70
#